data_AF-A0A958YWH3-F1
#
_entry.id   AF-A0A958YWH3-F1
#
_cell.length_a   1.000
_cell.length_b   1.000
_cell.length_c   1.000
_cell.angle_alpha   90.00
_cell.angle_beta   90.00
_cell.angle_gamma   90.00
#
_symmetry.space_group_name_H-M   'P 1'
#
loop_
_entity.id
_entity.type
_entity.pdbx_description
1 polymer ?
#
loop_
_entity_poly.entity_id
_entity_poly.type
_entity_poly.pdbx_seq_one_letter_code
_entity_poly.pdbx_strand_id
1 'polypeptide(L)'
;VTGIRIYDKYEVSLPKLGIVPMLDEETGETVLVNTNSSKVRTAYKAHYLQHVDYFENVFTRSGSGTIHMQVEDSYVKKLLGYFKRRGAKR
;
A
#
# COMPACT_ATOMS: atom_id res chain seq x y z
N VAL A 1 -18.56 -6.43 -2.69
CA VAL A 1 -17.41 -5.76 -3.32
C VAL A 1 -16.12 -6.43 -2.82
N THR A 2 -14.98 -6.28 -3.49
CA THR A 2 -13.66 -6.78 -3.02
C THR A 2 -12.67 -5.64 -3.15
N GLY A 3 -12.01 -5.26 -2.06
CA GLY A 3 -10.91 -4.29 -2.07
C GLY A 3 -9.59 -4.98 -2.36
N ILE A 4 -8.79 -4.42 -3.26
CA ILE A 4 -7.44 -4.90 -3.54
C ILE A 4 -6.48 -3.77 -3.17
N ARG A 5 -5.55 -4.06 -2.27
CA ARG A 5 -4.49 -3.15 -1.85
C ARG A 5 -3.16 -3.69 -2.34
N ILE A 6 -2.51 -2.92 -3.20
CA ILE A 6 -1.16 -3.15 -3.70
C ILE A 6 -0.25 -2.17 -2.97
N TYR A 7 0.90 -2.63 -2.48
CA TYR A 7 1.87 -1.76 -1.81
C TYR A 7 3.30 -2.22 -2.11
N ASP A 8 4.23 -1.28 -2.08
CA ASP A 8 5.67 -1.56 -2.18
C ASP A 8 6.36 -1.41 -0.80
N LYS A 9 7.45 -2.15 -0.58
CA LYS A 9 8.28 -2.08 0.64
C LYS A 9 8.89 -0.69 0.85
N TYR A 10 9.23 -0.01 -0.25
CA TYR A 10 9.78 1.35 -0.20
C TYR A 10 8.71 2.40 0.17
N GLU A 11 7.45 2.07 -0.04
CA GLU A 11 6.30 2.87 0.39
C GLU A 11 6.04 2.71 1.90
N VAL A 12 6.31 1.53 2.45
CA VAL A 12 6.16 1.26 3.90
C VAL A 12 7.29 1.89 4.72
N SER A 13 8.51 1.87 4.18
CA SER A 13 9.68 2.42 4.85
C SER A 13 10.55 3.18 3.87
N LEU A 14 10.62 4.50 4.05
CA LEU A 14 11.48 5.38 3.27
C LEU A 14 12.94 5.21 3.74
N PRO A 15 13.84 4.63 2.91
CA PRO A 15 15.25 4.47 3.27
C PRO A 15 15.97 5.82 3.27
N LYS A 16 17.06 5.93 4.05
CA LYS A 16 17.89 7.13 4.08
C LYS A 16 18.76 7.20 2.82
N LEU A 17 18.28 7.89 1.79
CA LEU A 17 18.95 8.05 0.50
C LEU A 17 19.44 9.48 0.22
N GLY A 18 19.12 10.44 1.10
CA GLY A 18 19.43 11.87 0.90
C GLY A 18 18.27 12.63 0.25
N ILE A 19 18.57 13.65 -0.54
CA ILE A 19 17.58 14.35 -1.38
C ILE A 19 17.40 13.51 -2.64
N VAL A 20 16.21 12.93 -2.81
CA VAL A 20 15.90 12.08 -3.95
C VAL A 20 14.77 12.74 -4.74
N PRO A 21 14.90 12.88 -6.08
CA PRO A 21 13.75 13.18 -6.92
C PRO A 21 12.84 11.96 -6.93
N MET A 22 11.68 12.08 -6.28
CA MET A 22 10.64 11.05 -6.30
C MET A 22 9.65 11.42 -7.40
N LEU A 23 9.51 10.53 -8.38
CA LEU A 23 8.45 10.62 -9.37
C LEU A 23 7.21 9.94 -8.80
N ASP A 24 6.13 10.69 -8.69
CA ASP A 24 4.82 10.11 -8.40
C ASP A 24 4.23 9.53 -9.68
N GLU A 25 4.07 8.21 -9.73
CA GLU A 25 3.51 7.51 -10.89
C GLU A 25 1.98 7.72 -11.03
N GLU A 26 1.30 8.21 -9.99
CA GLU A 26 -0.14 8.50 -10.04
C GLU A 26 -0.44 9.88 -10.63
N THR A 27 0.39 10.88 -10.31
CA THR A 27 0.18 12.27 -10.75
C THR A 27 1.15 12.71 -11.86
N GLY A 28 2.26 12.00 -12.04
CA GLY A 28 3.33 12.37 -12.97
C GLY A 28 4.24 13.50 -12.47
N GLU A 29 4.06 13.96 -11.23
CA GLU A 29 4.87 15.04 -10.66
C GLU A 29 6.19 14.53 -10.07
N THR A 30 7.26 15.31 -10.25
CA THR A 30 8.56 15.04 -9.63
C THR A 30 8.73 15.91 -8.39
N VAL A 31 8.69 15.31 -7.22
CA VAL A 31 8.86 16.01 -5.94
C VAL A 31 10.26 15.73 -5.39
N LEU A 32 10.96 16.78 -4.99
CA LEU A 32 12.24 16.64 -4.29
C LEU A 32 11.99 16.27 -2.82
N VAL A 33 12.21 15.01 -2.47
CA VAL A 33 11.98 14.51 -1.12
C VAL A 33 13.32 14.38 -0.39
N ASN A 34 13.47 15.11 0.72
CA ASN A 34 14.61 14.95 1.61
C ASN A 34 14.38 13.77 2.58
N THR A 35 14.80 12.58 2.17
CA THR A 35 14.68 11.32 2.93
C THR A 35 15.58 11.27 4.18
N ASN A 36 16.50 12.23 4.34
CA ASN A 36 17.43 12.28 5.47
C ASN A 36 16.80 12.89 6.73
N SER A 37 15.72 13.66 6.56
CA SER A 37 15.00 14.26 7.69
C SER A 37 14.15 13.23 8.42
N SER A 38 14.42 13.04 9.71
CA SER A 38 13.59 12.19 10.59
C SER A 38 12.11 12.63 10.58
N LYS A 39 11.86 13.94 10.50
CA LYS A 39 10.49 14.49 10.42
C LYS A 39 9.76 14.03 9.17
N VAL A 40 10.43 14.04 8.02
CA VAL A 40 9.85 13.60 6.73
C VAL A 40 9.54 12.10 6.77
N ARG A 41 10.46 11.27 7.28
CA ARG A 41 10.22 9.83 7.44
C ARG A 41 9.03 9.51 8.36
N THR A 42 8.91 10.22 9.49
CA THR A 42 7.80 10.02 10.42
C THR A 42 6.48 10.48 9.82
N ALA A 43 6.46 11.64 9.14
CA ALA A 43 5.27 12.14 8.46
C ALA A 43 4.82 11.20 7.33
N TYR A 44 5.77 10.70 6.52
CA TYR A 44 5.49 9.75 5.45
C TYR A 44 4.91 8.45 5.99
N LYS A 45 5.50 7.90 7.05
CA LYS A 45 4.98 6.71 7.72
C LYS A 45 3.59 6.93 8.32
N ALA A 46 3.35 8.09 8.94
CA ALA A 46 2.04 8.43 9.49
C ALA A 46 0.98 8.53 8.38
N HIS A 47 1.31 9.17 7.27
CA HIS A 47 0.45 9.27 6.09
C HIS A 47 0.12 7.88 5.53
N TYR A 48 1.13 7.03 5.33
CA TYR A 48 0.94 5.65 4.90
C TYR A 48 -0.02 4.88 5.83
N LEU A 49 0.20 4.96 7.16
CA LEU A 49 -0.67 4.32 8.14
C LEU A 49 -2.11 4.83 8.09
N GLN A 50 -2.31 6.13 7.87
CA GLN A 50 -3.66 6.70 7.69
C GLN A 50 -4.36 6.14 6.45
N HIS A 51 -3.64 5.97 5.33
CA HIS A 51 -4.20 5.34 4.13
C HIS A 51 -4.57 3.87 4.36
N VAL A 52 -3.75 3.13 5.10
CA VAL A 52 -4.05 1.74 5.48
C VAL A 52 -5.32 1.68 6.33
N ASP A 53 -5.40 2.52 7.36
CA ASP A 53 -6.54 2.57 8.28
C ASP A 53 -7.82 2.98 7.55
N TYR A 54 -7.74 3.95 6.64
CA TYR A 54 -8.88 4.34 5.80
C TYR A 54 -9.36 3.17 4.93
N PHE A 55 -8.45 2.48 4.24
CA PHE A 55 -8.77 1.30 3.45
C PHE A 55 -9.43 0.22 4.31
N GLU A 56 -8.82 -0.15 5.44
CA GLU A 56 -9.36 -1.19 6.32
C GLU A 56 -10.74 -0.81 6.87
N ASN A 57 -10.96 0.43 7.29
CA ASN A 57 -12.24 0.89 7.80
C ASN A 57 -13.34 0.85 6.74
N VAL A 58 -13.06 1.33 5.53
CA VAL A 58 -14.04 1.36 4.42
C VAL A 58 -14.46 -0.06 4.02
N PHE A 59 -13.49 -0.98 3.87
CA PHE A 59 -13.79 -2.34 3.44
C PHE A 59 -14.36 -3.21 4.56
N THR A 60 -13.95 -3.00 5.82
CA THR A 60 -14.53 -3.66 7.00
C THR A 60 -15.99 -3.25 7.19
N ARG A 61 -16.30 -1.95 7.13
CA ARG A 61 -17.69 -1.46 7.20
C ARG A 61 -18.56 -1.99 6.06
N SER A 62 -17.97 -2.17 4.89
CA SER A 62 -18.68 -2.67 3.70
C SER A 62 -18.84 -4.20 3.66
N GLY A 63 -18.42 -4.92 4.70
CA GLY A 63 -18.48 -6.39 4.76
C GLY A 63 -17.79 -7.08 3.57
N SER A 64 -16.87 -6.37 2.93
CA SER A 64 -16.30 -6.72 1.64
C SER A 64 -14.92 -7.34 1.84
N GLY A 65 -14.61 -8.39 1.07
CA GLY A 65 -13.32 -9.06 1.22
C GLY A 65 -12.18 -8.15 0.81
N THR A 66 -11.06 -8.21 1.53
CA THR A 66 -9.83 -7.48 1.23
C THR A 66 -8.73 -8.44 0.78
N ILE A 67 -7.92 -7.98 -0.16
CA ILE A 67 -6.70 -8.67 -0.60
C ILE A 67 -5.54 -7.69 -0.42
N HIS A 68 -4.51 -8.12 0.30
CA HIS A 68 -3.26 -7.39 0.45
C HIS A 68 -2.19 -8.11 -0.35
N MET A 69 -1.55 -7.38 -1.28
CA MET A 69 -0.45 -7.90 -2.08
C MET A 69 0.70 -6.91 -2.15
N GLN A 70 1.91 -7.44 -2.04
CA GLN A 70 3.13 -6.70 -2.30
C GLN A 70 3.40 -6.72 -3.81
N VAL A 71 4.05 -5.69 -4.37
CA VAL A 71 4.42 -5.65 -5.81
C VAL A 71 5.27 -6.86 -6.22
N GLU A 72 6.11 -7.35 -5.31
CA GLU A 72 6.98 -8.51 -5.52
C GLU A 72 6.24 -9.86 -5.39
N ASP A 73 5.02 -9.87 -4.86
CA ASP A 73 4.22 -11.07 -4.74
C ASP A 73 3.58 -11.46 -6.08
N SER A 74 3.53 -12.75 -6.37
CA SER A 74 2.77 -13.25 -7.52
C SER A 74 1.27 -13.00 -7.33
N TYR A 75 0.76 -12.00 -8.06
CA TYR A 75 -0.65 -11.61 -8.06
C TYR A 75 -1.59 -12.80 -8.37
N VAL A 76 -1.18 -13.70 -9.28
CA VAL A 76 -1.92 -14.90 -9.64
C VAL A 76 -2.14 -15.80 -8.43
N LYS A 77 -1.10 -16.08 -7.63
CA LYS A 77 -1.20 -16.94 -6.45
C LYS A 77 -2.12 -16.32 -5.39
N LYS A 78 -2.03 -15.01 -5.16
CA LYS A 78 -2.85 -14.27 -4.18
C LYS A 78 -4.32 -14.26 -4.58
N LEU A 79 -4.63 -13.95 -5.84
CA LEU A 79 -5.99 -13.96 -6.38
C LEU A 79 -6.59 -15.37 -6.33
N LEU A 80 -5.86 -16.39 -6.78
CA LEU A 80 -6.33 -17.76 -6.77
C LEU A 80 -6.63 -18.25 -5.34
N GLY A 81 -5.75 -17.92 -4.38
CA GLY A 81 -5.95 -18.21 -2.96
C GLY A 81 -7.19 -17.52 -2.38
N TYR A 82 -7.43 -16.26 -2.74
CA TYR A 82 -8.63 -15.53 -2.34
C TYR A 82 -9.91 -16.15 -2.91
N PHE A 83 -9.94 -16.47 -4.20
CA PHE A 83 -11.10 -17.11 -4.84
C PHE A 83 -11.40 -18.49 -4.25
N LYS A 84 -10.37 -19.30 -3.94
CA LYS A 84 -10.55 -20.58 -3.24
C LYS A 84 -11.17 -20.41 -1.86
N ARG A 85 -10.67 -19.48 -1.03
CA ARG A 85 -11.22 -19.20 0.30
C ARG A 85 -12.67 -18.72 0.26
N ARG A 86 -13.03 -17.94 -0.76
CA ARG A 86 -14.39 -17.42 -0.94
C ARG A 86 -15.35 -18.48 -1.51
N GLY A 87 -14.87 -19.32 -2.42
CA GLY A 87 -15.63 -20.44 -3.00
C GLY A 87 -15.85 -21.60 -2.02
N ALA A 88 -14.88 -21.89 -1.15
CA ALA A 88 -14.97 -22.96 -0.15
C ALA A 88 -15.90 -22.63 1.04
N LYS A 89 -16.40 -21.39 1.13
CA LYS A 89 -17.38 -20.95 2.14
C LYS A 89 -18.84 -21.11 1.67
N ARG A 90 -19.07 -21.72 0.50
CA ARG A 90 -20.39 -22.10 -0.01
C ARG A 90 -20.60 -23.59 0.13
#